data_AF-A0A7R7ZTX2-F1
#
_entry.id   AF-A0A7R7ZTX2-F1
#
_cell.length_a   1.000
_cell.length_b   1.000
_cell.length_c   1.000
_cell.angle_alpha   90.00
_cell.angle_beta   90.00
_cell.angle_gamma   90.00
#
_symmetry.space_group_name_H-M   'P 1'
#
loop_
_entity.id
_entity.type
_entity.pdbx_description
1 polymer ?
#
loop_
_entity_poly.entity_id
_entity_poly.type
_entity_poly.pdbx_seq_one_letter_code
_entity_poly.pdbx_strand_id
1 'polypeptide(L)'
;MADKKTSSVTPPTNPRGIPAAPFVDNVADYVSSRSEVEPTLRSFQEMISKYQFMEVNTQRRAQGLRDKIPDIKKTLEMVRFLKLRRENASASALETNFELNDTLYARATVSPADTEEVYLWLGANVMLAYPIEEAESMLDEKLAAAQKSLANCEEDLEFLREQITTLEVATARVYNWDVVQRRKEKAEGKGDEEGEKAA
;
A
#
# COMPACT_ATOMS: atom_id res chain seq x y z
N MET A 1 -25.87 1.76 -40.56
CA MET A 1 -24.64 0.96 -40.40
C MET A 1 -23.98 1.43 -39.12
N ALA A 2 -23.81 0.51 -38.18
CA ALA A 2 -23.56 0.80 -36.76
C ALA A 2 -22.18 1.44 -36.52
N ASP A 3 -22.19 2.53 -35.75
CA ASP A 3 -21.02 3.21 -35.22
C ASP A 3 -20.15 2.25 -34.40
N LYS A 4 -18.95 1.98 -34.90
CA LYS A 4 -17.88 1.28 -34.20
C LYS A 4 -17.34 2.21 -33.12
N LYS A 5 -17.94 2.17 -31.93
CA LYS A 5 -17.47 2.92 -30.76
C LYS A 5 -16.20 2.24 -30.21
N THR A 6 -15.05 2.62 -30.74
CA THR A 6 -13.75 2.37 -30.10
C THR A 6 -13.72 3.15 -28.78
N SER A 7 -14.01 2.51 -27.66
CA SER A 7 -13.91 3.11 -26.33
C SER A 7 -12.44 3.19 -25.91
N SER A 8 -11.72 4.20 -26.41
CA SER A 8 -10.50 4.69 -25.77
C SER A 8 -10.90 5.50 -24.53
N VAL A 9 -11.39 4.84 -23.49
CA VAL A 9 -11.64 5.47 -22.20
C VAL A 9 -10.45 5.10 -21.33
N THR A 10 -9.59 6.07 -21.04
CA THR A 10 -8.58 5.93 -20.00
C THR A 10 -9.29 5.45 -18.73
N PRO A 11 -8.94 4.27 -18.18
CA PRO A 11 -9.64 3.74 -17.02
C PRO A 11 -9.59 4.75 -15.88
N PRO A 12 -10.70 4.96 -15.15
CA PRO A 12 -10.70 5.89 -14.02
C PRO A 12 -9.61 5.47 -13.04
N THR A 13 -8.80 6.42 -12.60
CA THR A 13 -7.69 6.16 -11.68
C THR A 13 -8.07 6.54 -10.26
N ASN A 14 -7.50 5.85 -9.29
CA ASN A 14 -7.55 6.32 -7.90
C ASN A 14 -6.76 7.65 -7.78
N PRO A 15 -6.88 8.38 -6.66
CA PRO A 15 -6.16 9.63 -6.47
C PRO A 15 -4.64 9.50 -6.71
N ARG A 16 -4.06 8.32 -6.50
CA ARG A 16 -2.62 8.04 -6.63
C ARG A 16 -2.20 7.51 -8.01
N GLY A 17 -3.14 7.46 -8.97
CA GLY A 17 -2.86 7.08 -10.35
C GLY A 17 -2.95 5.58 -10.64
N ILE A 18 -3.43 4.76 -9.70
CA ILE A 18 -3.66 3.33 -9.93
C ILE A 18 -4.88 3.17 -10.83
N PRO A 19 -4.76 2.55 -12.02
CA PRO A 19 -5.89 2.34 -12.93
C PRO A 19 -6.95 1.44 -12.31
N ALA A 20 -8.23 1.76 -12.48
CA ALA A 20 -9.33 0.86 -12.15
C ALA A 20 -9.43 -0.29 -13.16
N ALA A 21 -9.85 -1.44 -12.65
CA ALA A 21 -10.15 -2.60 -13.45
C ALA A 21 -11.39 -2.35 -14.33
N PRO A 22 -11.42 -2.86 -15.56
CA PRO A 22 -12.64 -2.83 -16.37
C PRO A 22 -13.73 -3.68 -15.71
N PHE A 23 -14.88 -3.06 -15.46
CA PHE A 23 -16.06 -3.77 -14.96
C PHE A 23 -16.79 -4.45 -16.13
N VAL A 24 -16.82 -5.79 -16.12
CA VAL A 24 -17.48 -6.59 -17.17
C VAL A 24 -18.90 -6.91 -16.75
N ASP A 25 -19.84 -6.00 -17.05
CA ASP A 25 -21.27 -6.21 -16.77
C ASP A 25 -21.88 -7.32 -17.63
N ASN A 26 -21.74 -7.20 -18.94
CA ASN A 26 -22.20 -8.20 -19.89
C ASN A 26 -21.00 -8.79 -20.63
N VAL A 27 -20.77 -10.09 -20.45
CA VAL A 27 -19.64 -10.81 -21.06
C VAL A 27 -19.70 -10.76 -22.59
N ALA A 28 -20.91 -10.73 -23.16
CA ALA A 28 -21.11 -10.67 -24.60
C ALA A 28 -20.59 -9.36 -25.24
N ASP A 29 -20.44 -8.29 -24.45
CA ASP A 29 -19.93 -7.01 -24.93
C ASP A 29 -18.38 -7.00 -25.00
N TYR A 30 -17.73 -7.94 -24.30
CA TYR A 30 -16.27 -8.07 -24.23
C TYR A 30 -15.73 -9.26 -25.03
N VAL A 31 -16.51 -10.33 -25.13
CA VAL A 31 -16.14 -11.55 -25.85
C VAL A 31 -17.31 -11.93 -26.75
N SER A 32 -17.15 -11.64 -28.03
CA SER A 32 -18.19 -11.88 -29.04
C SER A 32 -18.00 -13.22 -29.77
N SER A 33 -16.78 -13.76 -29.73
CA SER A 33 -16.40 -15.03 -30.36
C SER A 33 -15.48 -15.86 -29.46
N ARG A 34 -15.44 -17.18 -29.67
CA ARG A 34 -14.63 -18.11 -28.87
C ARG A 34 -13.12 -17.84 -28.97
N SER A 35 -12.66 -17.32 -30.11
CA SER A 35 -11.26 -16.91 -30.32
C SER A 35 -10.82 -15.73 -29.43
N GLU A 36 -11.76 -14.94 -28.90
CA GLU A 36 -11.49 -13.79 -28.04
C GLU A 36 -11.44 -14.16 -26.55
N VAL A 37 -11.91 -15.35 -26.16
CA VAL A 37 -11.93 -15.81 -24.75
C VAL A 37 -10.51 -15.91 -24.19
N GLU A 38 -9.66 -16.70 -24.84
CA GLU A 38 -8.30 -17.00 -24.35
C GLU A 38 -7.42 -15.73 -24.23
N PRO A 39 -7.40 -14.82 -25.23
CA PRO A 39 -6.68 -13.55 -25.10
C PRO A 39 -7.21 -12.66 -23.98
N THR A 40 -8.53 -12.63 -23.78
CA THR A 40 -9.17 -11.81 -22.73
C THR A 40 -8.83 -12.35 -21.34
N LEU A 41 -8.92 -13.66 -21.14
CA LEU A 41 -8.54 -14.31 -19.88
C LEU A 41 -7.06 -14.06 -19.56
N ARG A 42 -6.17 -14.13 -20.55
CA ARG A 42 -4.75 -13.82 -20.37
C ARG A 42 -4.54 -12.36 -19.96
N SER A 43 -5.23 -11.42 -20.60
CA SER A 43 -5.18 -10.00 -20.23
C SER A 43 -5.63 -9.74 -18.78
N PHE A 44 -6.70 -10.41 -18.34
CA PHE A 44 -7.17 -10.30 -16.95
C PHE A 44 -6.17 -10.87 -15.96
N GLN A 45 -5.56 -12.03 -16.24
CA GLN A 45 -4.52 -12.61 -15.41
C GLN A 45 -3.27 -11.69 -15.31
N GLU A 46 -2.87 -11.06 -16.41
CA GLU A 46 -1.79 -10.07 -16.40
C GLU A 46 -2.13 -8.86 -15.52
N MET A 47 -3.37 -8.36 -15.58
CA MET A 47 -3.80 -7.24 -14.74
C MET A 47 -3.87 -7.63 -13.25
N ILE A 48 -4.41 -8.82 -12.92
CA ILE A 48 -4.41 -9.35 -11.55
C ILE A 48 -2.98 -9.43 -11.01
N SER A 49 -2.04 -9.95 -11.81
CA SER A 49 -0.63 -10.05 -11.42
C SER A 49 -0.01 -8.68 -11.13
N LYS A 50 -0.36 -7.65 -11.91
CA LYS A 50 0.08 -6.26 -11.67
C LYS A 50 -0.50 -5.70 -10.38
N TYR A 51 -1.80 -5.90 -10.13
CA TYR A 51 -2.42 -5.43 -8.88
C TYR A 51 -1.86 -6.15 -7.65
N GLN A 52 -1.64 -7.46 -7.70
CA GLN A 52 -1.01 -8.22 -6.61
C GLN A 52 0.40 -7.72 -6.33
N PHE A 53 1.20 -7.45 -7.37
CA PHE A 53 2.53 -6.86 -7.20
C PHE A 53 2.46 -5.49 -6.50
N MET A 54 1.52 -4.64 -6.90
CA MET A 54 1.29 -3.34 -6.25
C MET A 54 0.81 -3.50 -4.81
N GLU A 55 -0.07 -4.47 -4.53
CA GLU A 55 -0.60 -4.75 -3.18
C GLU A 55 0.53 -5.15 -2.23
N VAL A 56 1.37 -6.12 -2.62
CA VAL A 56 2.50 -6.57 -1.80
C VAL A 56 3.47 -5.42 -1.51
N ASN A 57 3.76 -4.57 -2.48
CA ASN A 57 4.65 -3.42 -2.28
C ASN A 57 4.05 -2.37 -1.35
N THR A 58 2.77 -2.04 -1.53
CA THR A 58 2.05 -1.09 -0.65
C THR A 58 1.93 -1.67 0.77
N GLN A 59 1.69 -2.97 0.91
CA GLN A 59 1.62 -3.66 2.19
C GLN A 59 2.96 -3.60 2.94
N ARG A 60 4.08 -3.87 2.26
CA ARG A 60 5.42 -3.72 2.84
C ARG A 60 5.70 -2.30 3.31
N ARG A 61 5.32 -1.29 2.50
CA ARG A 61 5.46 0.12 2.86
C ARG A 61 4.62 0.47 4.09
N ALA A 62 3.36 0.02 4.13
CA ALA A 62 2.46 0.23 5.26
C ALA A 62 3.00 -0.42 6.54
N GLN A 63 3.53 -1.65 6.46
CA GLN A 63 4.14 -2.32 7.60
C GLN A 63 5.31 -1.53 8.15
N GLY A 64 6.25 -1.11 7.30
CA GLY A 64 7.39 -0.30 7.72
C GLY A 64 6.98 1.04 8.36
N LEU A 65 5.84 1.62 7.98
CA LEU A 65 5.28 2.80 8.63
C LEU A 65 4.65 2.46 9.99
N ARG A 66 3.92 1.34 10.10
CA ARG A 66 3.33 0.88 11.37
C ARG A 66 4.38 0.57 12.42
N ASP A 67 5.54 0.07 12.01
CA ASP A 67 6.66 -0.22 12.92
C ASP A 67 7.33 1.09 13.38
N LYS A 68 7.51 2.07 12.48
CA LYS A 68 8.21 3.34 12.78
C LYS A 68 7.39 4.37 13.54
N ILE A 69 6.08 4.45 13.30
CA ILE A 69 5.21 5.47 13.92
C ILE A 69 5.28 5.42 15.47
N PRO A 70 5.21 4.25 16.13
CA PRO A 70 5.40 4.15 17.58
C PRO A 70 6.73 4.72 18.07
N ASP A 71 7.82 4.47 17.34
CA ASP A 71 9.16 4.96 17.72
C ASP A 71 9.25 6.47 17.61
N ILE A 72 8.70 7.06 16.55
CA ILE A 72 8.61 8.53 16.39
C ILE A 72 7.77 9.13 17.53
N LYS A 73 6.63 8.51 17.87
CA LYS A 73 5.78 8.97 18.99
C LYS A 73 6.50 8.94 20.33
N LYS A 74 7.16 7.83 20.67
CA LYS A 74 7.95 7.72 21.91
C LYS A 74 9.06 8.75 21.97
N THR A 75 9.74 8.98 20.85
CA THR A 75 10.81 10.00 20.76
C THR A 75 10.24 11.40 21.00
N LEU A 76 9.13 11.74 20.34
CA LEU A 76 8.43 13.01 20.51
C LEU A 76 7.93 13.22 21.95
N GLU A 77 7.35 12.18 22.56
CA GLU A 77 6.92 12.20 23.97
C GLU A 77 8.09 12.48 24.91
N MET A 78 9.26 11.89 24.65
CA MET A 78 10.47 12.18 25.43
C MET A 78 10.94 13.63 25.25
N VAL A 79 10.96 14.16 24.02
CA VAL A 79 11.34 15.56 23.78
C VAL A 79 10.38 16.52 24.50
N ARG A 80 9.07 16.27 24.43
CA ARG A 80 8.06 17.04 25.18
C ARG A 80 8.22 16.92 26.69
N PHE A 81 8.57 15.74 27.19
CA PHE A 81 8.85 15.53 28.61
C PHE A 81 10.06 16.34 29.08
N LEU A 82 11.15 16.35 28.30
CA LEU A 82 12.34 17.16 28.59
C LEU A 82 12.01 18.67 28.55
N LYS A 83 11.26 19.11 27.54
CA LYS A 83 10.77 20.49 27.43
C LYS A 83 10.01 20.93 28.68
N LEU A 84 9.02 20.14 29.09
CA LEU A 84 8.17 20.43 30.25
C LEU A 84 9.00 20.51 31.54
N ARG A 85 10.00 19.63 31.73
CA ARG A 85 10.88 19.69 32.91
C ARG A 85 11.78 20.92 32.89
N ARG A 86 12.22 21.37 31.72
CA ARG A 86 13.02 22.60 31.59
C ARG A 86 12.21 23.84 31.95
N GLU A 87 10.97 23.93 31.49
CA GLU A 87 10.07 25.05 31.79
C GLU A 87 9.66 25.09 33.27
N ASN A 88 9.56 23.94 33.92
CA ASN A 88 9.27 23.83 35.34
C ASN A 88 10.56 24.01 36.17
N ALA A 89 10.92 25.25 36.48
CA ALA A 89 12.13 25.59 37.23
C ALA A 89 12.24 24.98 38.65
N SER A 90 11.14 24.44 39.21
CA SER A 90 11.15 23.70 40.48
C SER A 90 11.29 22.18 40.32
N ALA A 91 11.44 21.68 39.09
CA ALA A 91 11.57 20.26 38.83
C ALA A 91 12.92 19.75 39.35
N SER A 92 12.88 18.71 40.19
CA SER A 92 14.08 18.02 40.62
C SER A 92 14.79 17.38 39.43
N ALA A 93 16.10 17.18 39.55
CA ALA A 93 16.88 16.46 38.55
C ALA A 93 16.25 15.09 38.25
N LEU A 94 16.28 14.70 36.98
CA LEU A 94 15.76 13.42 36.50
C LEU A 94 16.78 12.33 36.84
N GLU A 95 16.46 11.48 37.82
CA GLU A 95 17.19 10.22 37.99
C GLU A 95 16.66 9.19 36.99
N THR A 96 17.55 8.66 36.16
CA THR A 96 17.23 7.64 35.17
C THR A 96 18.36 6.62 35.06
N ASN A 97 18.06 5.46 34.49
CA ASN A 97 19.05 4.44 34.17
C ASN A 97 19.33 4.52 32.67
N PHE A 98 20.53 4.97 32.29
CA PHE A 98 20.97 4.97 30.89
C PHE A 98 21.47 3.59 30.51
N GLU A 99 21.00 3.11 29.36
CA GLU A 99 21.47 1.88 28.73
C GLU A 99 22.86 2.11 28.14
N LEU A 100 23.86 1.35 28.63
CA LEU A 100 25.22 1.30 28.09
C LEU A 100 25.38 0.12 27.12
N ASN A 101 24.64 -0.96 27.38
CA ASN A 101 24.52 -2.19 26.58
C ASN A 101 23.19 -2.86 26.94
N ASP A 102 22.72 -3.84 26.15
CA ASP A 102 21.41 -4.49 26.28
C ASP A 102 21.07 -4.96 27.71
N THR A 103 22.09 -5.35 28.49
CA THR A 103 21.95 -5.81 29.88
C THR A 103 22.72 -4.96 30.91
N LEU A 104 23.34 -3.86 30.49
CA LEU A 104 24.16 -2.99 31.34
C LEU A 104 23.57 -1.58 31.37
N TYR A 105 23.19 -1.14 32.57
CA TYR A 105 22.62 0.18 32.79
C TYR A 105 23.44 0.94 33.83
N ALA A 106 23.60 2.25 33.62
CA ALA A 106 24.20 3.16 34.58
C ALA A 106 23.16 4.15 35.11
N ARG A 107 23.13 4.32 36.42
CA ARG A 107 22.31 5.35 37.05
C ARG A 107 22.92 6.73 36.78
N ALA A 108 22.13 7.63 36.23
CA ALA A 108 22.53 9.01 36.01
C ALA A 108 21.45 9.98 36.46
N THR A 109 21.88 11.21 36.72
CA THR A 109 21.04 12.31 37.15
C THR A 109 21.17 13.42 36.12
N VAL A 110 20.07 13.78 35.47
CA VAL A 110 20.02 14.81 34.43
C VAL A 110 19.40 16.08 35.01
N SER A 111 20.14 17.19 35.01
CA SER A 111 19.62 18.48 35.47
C SER A 111 18.83 19.17 34.36
N PRO A 112 17.72 19.87 34.68
CA PRO A 112 16.95 20.61 33.66
C PRO A 112 17.78 21.68 32.92
N ALA A 113 18.79 22.26 33.58
CA ALA A 113 19.69 23.25 32.99
C ALA A 113 20.56 22.69 31.86
N ASP A 114 20.84 21.39 31.86
CA ASP A 114 21.70 20.72 30.88
C ASP A 114 20.91 20.15 29.69
N THR A 115 19.60 20.43 29.62
CA THR A 115 18.67 19.91 28.59
C THR A 115 18.26 20.99 27.60
N GLU A 116 19.23 21.67 26.98
CA GLU A 116 18.94 22.69 25.95
C GLU A 116 18.67 22.05 24.58
N GLU A 117 19.45 21.02 24.24
CA GLU A 117 19.45 20.34 22.96
C GLU A 117 19.34 18.83 23.11
N VAL A 118 18.87 18.17 22.05
CA VAL A 118 18.77 16.72 21.93
C VAL A 118 19.50 16.25 20.68
N TYR A 119 20.13 15.09 20.77
CA TYR A 119 20.86 14.49 19.66
C TYR A 119 19.95 13.48 18.95
N LEU A 120 19.65 13.75 17.68
CA LEU A 120 18.79 12.89 16.86
C LEU A 120 19.62 12.16 15.80
N TRP A 121 19.39 10.85 15.67
CA TRP A 121 20.00 10.03 14.63
C TRP A 121 19.18 10.09 13.34
N LEU A 122 19.76 10.65 12.29
CA LEU A 122 19.08 10.84 10.99
C LEU A 122 19.31 9.67 10.02
N GLY A 123 20.15 8.71 10.39
CA GLY A 123 20.59 7.62 9.53
C GLY A 123 21.90 7.93 8.81
N ALA A 124 22.37 6.99 7.98
CA ALA A 124 23.62 7.12 7.21
C ALA A 124 24.85 7.54 8.05
N ASN A 125 24.94 7.08 9.30
CA ASN A 125 25.98 7.45 10.27
C ASN A 125 26.01 8.95 10.63
N VAL A 126 24.88 9.64 10.52
CA VAL A 126 24.74 11.06 10.85
C VAL A 126 23.84 11.24 12.07
N MET A 127 24.38 11.95 13.06
CA MET A 127 23.67 12.44 14.25
C MET A 127 23.84 13.96 14.32
N LEU A 128 22.77 14.70 14.59
CA LEU A 128 22.81 16.15 14.76
C LEU A 128 22.15 16.57 16.07
N ALA A 129 22.69 17.62 16.68
CA ALA A 129 22.08 18.29 17.82
C ALA A 129 20.99 19.24 17.33
N TYR A 130 19.83 19.19 17.98
CA TYR A 130 18.71 20.07 17.74
C TYR A 130 18.26 20.69 19.06
N PRO A 131 18.00 22.01 19.11
CA PRO A 131 17.28 22.60 20.24
C PRO A 131 15.94 21.89 20.45
N ILE A 132 15.50 21.75 21.70
CA ILE A 132 14.27 21.01 22.05
C ILE A 132 13.05 21.47 21.23
N GLU A 133 12.90 22.78 21.01
CA GLU A 133 11.78 23.35 20.25
C GLU A 133 11.78 22.92 18.78
N GLU A 134 12.96 22.93 18.16
CA GLU A 134 13.13 22.53 16.76
C GLU A 134 12.95 21.02 16.60
N ALA A 135 13.47 20.23 17.55
CA ALA A 135 13.28 18.79 17.61
C ALA A 135 11.79 18.42 17.74
N GLU A 136 11.04 19.11 18.59
CA GLU A 136 9.59 18.90 18.74
C GLU A 136 8.86 19.16 17.41
N SER A 137 9.07 20.35 16.82
CA SER A 137 8.43 20.73 15.55
C SER A 137 8.77 19.75 14.43
N MET A 138 10.04 19.36 14.31
CA MET A 138 10.51 18.42 13.30
C MET A 138 9.85 17.05 13.49
N LEU A 139 9.83 16.52 14.72
CA LEU A 139 9.24 15.21 15.01
C LEU A 139 7.72 15.21 14.81
N ASP A 140 7.02 16.30 15.14
CA ASP A 140 5.59 16.46 14.86
C ASP A 140 5.29 16.44 13.35
N GLU A 141 6.04 17.20 12.55
CA GLU A 141 5.90 17.20 11.09
C GLU A 141 6.17 15.81 10.49
N LYS A 142 7.22 15.12 10.97
CA LYS A 142 7.56 13.76 10.54
C LYS A 142 6.48 12.76 10.93
N LEU A 143 5.92 12.88 12.13
CA LEU A 143 4.82 12.03 12.61
C LEU A 143 3.58 12.23 11.74
N ALA A 144 3.18 13.48 11.50
CA ALA A 144 2.03 13.80 10.66
C ALA A 144 2.21 13.29 9.22
N ALA A 145 3.40 13.46 8.64
CA ALA A 145 3.72 12.94 7.32
C ALA A 145 3.68 11.40 7.26
N ALA A 146 4.22 10.72 8.28
CA ALA A 146 4.20 9.26 8.38
C ALA A 146 2.77 8.72 8.53
N GLN A 147 1.94 9.36 9.38
CA GLN A 147 0.53 8.99 9.56
C GLN A 147 -0.28 9.20 8.28
N LYS A 148 -0.11 10.34 7.60
CA LYS A 148 -0.76 10.60 6.30
C LYS A 148 -0.32 9.59 5.25
N SER A 149 0.97 9.24 5.21
CA SER A 149 1.50 8.22 4.30
C SER A 149 0.90 6.85 4.59
N LEU A 150 0.72 6.48 5.87
CA LEU A 150 0.09 5.23 6.26
C LEU A 150 -1.38 5.19 5.83
N ALA A 151 -2.15 6.25 6.08
CA ALA A 151 -3.54 6.36 5.65
C ALA A 151 -3.68 6.20 4.12
N ASN A 152 -2.83 6.88 3.34
CA ASN A 152 -2.82 6.70 1.89
C ASN A 152 -2.51 5.25 1.48
N CYS A 153 -1.60 4.56 2.19
CA CYS A 153 -1.33 3.15 1.90
C CYS A 153 -2.53 2.26 2.20
N GLU A 154 -3.28 2.55 3.28
CA GLU A 154 -4.47 1.79 3.66
C GLU A 154 -5.58 1.96 2.63
N GLU A 155 -5.81 3.19 2.16
CA GLU A 155 -6.73 3.48 1.05
C GLU A 155 -6.32 2.78 -0.24
N ASP A 156 -5.03 2.85 -0.61
CA ASP A 156 -4.51 2.18 -1.80
C ASP A 156 -4.64 0.65 -1.71
N LEU A 157 -4.42 0.06 -0.52
CA LEU A 157 -4.58 -1.38 -0.30
C LEU A 157 -6.04 -1.81 -0.46
N GLU A 158 -6.98 -1.03 0.08
CA GLU A 158 -8.40 -1.33 -0.08
C GLU A 158 -8.81 -1.27 -1.56
N PHE A 159 -8.41 -0.20 -2.25
CA PHE A 159 -8.66 -0.06 -3.69
C PHE A 159 -8.09 -1.26 -4.48
N LEU A 160 -6.85 -1.68 -4.20
CA LEU A 160 -6.21 -2.80 -4.88
C LEU A 160 -6.97 -4.12 -4.66
N ARG A 161 -7.46 -4.37 -3.44
CA ARG A 161 -8.28 -5.56 -3.13
C ARG A 161 -9.60 -5.57 -3.89
N GLU A 162 -10.27 -4.42 -3.96
CA GLU A 162 -11.49 -4.26 -4.76
C GLU A 162 -11.23 -4.52 -6.25
N GLN A 163 -10.11 -4.01 -6.79
CA GLN A 163 -9.75 -4.23 -8.20
C GLN A 163 -9.44 -5.71 -8.50
N ILE A 164 -8.69 -6.38 -7.62
CA ILE A 164 -8.40 -7.82 -7.75
C ILE A 164 -9.71 -8.61 -7.75
N THR A 165 -10.58 -8.36 -6.77
CA THR A 165 -11.89 -9.03 -6.65
C THR A 165 -12.74 -8.80 -7.90
N THR A 166 -12.77 -7.57 -8.42
CA THR A 166 -13.52 -7.22 -9.63
C THR A 166 -13.04 -8.00 -10.84
N LEU A 167 -11.72 -8.11 -11.04
CA LEU A 167 -11.15 -8.90 -12.14
C LEU A 167 -11.33 -10.40 -11.97
N GLU A 168 -11.29 -10.92 -10.74
CA GLU A 168 -11.56 -12.33 -10.48
C GLU A 168 -13.00 -12.69 -10.84
N VAL A 169 -13.97 -11.86 -10.45
CA VAL A 169 -15.37 -12.03 -10.85
C VAL A 169 -15.53 -11.92 -12.37
N ALA A 170 -14.88 -10.95 -13.02
CA ALA A 170 -14.90 -10.82 -14.48
C ALA A 170 -14.32 -12.07 -15.18
N THR A 171 -13.21 -12.60 -14.67
CA THR A 171 -12.56 -13.83 -15.17
C THR A 171 -13.52 -15.02 -15.05
N ALA A 172 -14.19 -15.18 -13.90
CA ALA A 172 -15.19 -16.23 -13.69
C ALA A 172 -16.39 -16.09 -14.64
N ARG A 173 -16.86 -14.86 -14.90
CA ARG A 173 -17.94 -14.60 -15.86
C ARG A 173 -17.56 -15.02 -17.28
N VAL A 174 -16.34 -14.68 -17.73
CA VAL A 174 -15.82 -15.09 -19.05
C VAL A 174 -15.69 -16.61 -19.15
N TYR A 175 -15.16 -17.27 -18.11
CA TYR A 175 -15.04 -18.73 -18.07
C TYR A 175 -16.42 -19.42 -18.14
N ASN A 176 -17.39 -18.94 -17.36
CA ASN A 176 -18.75 -19.47 -17.36
C ASN A 176 -19.41 -19.32 -18.73
N TRP A 177 -19.21 -18.17 -19.41
CA TRP A 177 -19.71 -17.97 -20.76
C TRP A 177 -19.10 -18.95 -21.76
N ASP A 178 -17.77 -19.16 -21.74
CA ASP A 178 -17.10 -20.13 -22.64
C ASP A 178 -17.63 -21.56 -22.42
N VAL A 179 -17.82 -21.97 -21.16
CA VAL A 179 -18.40 -23.29 -20.84
C VAL A 179 -19.83 -23.42 -21.40
N VAL A 180 -20.66 -22.37 -21.29
CA VAL A 180 -22.03 -22.38 -21.85
C VAL A 180 -22.00 -22.47 -23.37
N GLN A 181 -21.12 -21.72 -24.04
CA GLN A 181 -20.98 -21.77 -25.50
C GLN A 181 -20.52 -23.17 -25.97
N ARG A 182 -19.50 -23.75 -25.32
CA ARG A 182 -19.03 -25.11 -25.61
C ARG A 182 -20.12 -26.17 -25.45
N ARG A 183 -21.00 -26.02 -24.45
CA ARG A 183 -22.14 -26.93 -24.24
C ARG A 183 -23.21 -26.77 -25.32
N LYS A 184 -23.48 -25.54 -25.77
CA LYS A 184 -24.40 -25.26 -26.89
C LYS A 184 -23.88 -25.84 -28.20
N GLU A 185 -22.61 -25.59 -28.54
CA GLU A 185 -21.97 -26.13 -29.75
C GLU A 185 -22.02 -27.67 -29.81
N LYS A 186 -21.78 -28.33 -28.67
CA LYS A 186 -21.90 -29.80 -28.55
C LYS A 186 -23.34 -30.30 -28.68
N ALA A 187 -24.32 -29.58 -28.15
CA ALA A 187 -25.73 -29.94 -28.24
C ALA A 187 -26.32 -29.71 -29.65
N GLU A 188 -25.77 -28.75 -30.39
CA GLU A 188 -26.15 -28.44 -31.78
C GLU A 188 -25.45 -29.33 -32.82
N GLY A 189 -24.64 -30.31 -32.40
CA GLY A 189 -24.03 -31.30 -33.28
C GLY A 189 -22.92 -30.76 -34.21
N LYS A 190 -22.41 -29.55 -33.99
CA LYS A 190 -21.26 -28.98 -34.72
C LYS A 190 -19.92 -29.42 -34.13
N GLY A 191 -19.80 -30.68 -33.74
CA GLY A 191 -18.55 -31.28 -33.28
C GLY A 191 -17.96 -32.15 -34.38
N ASP A 192 -16.72 -31.83 -34.77
CA ASP A 192 -15.80 -32.62 -35.61
C ASP A 192 -15.75 -32.28 -37.12
N GLU A 193 -15.20 -31.12 -37.49
CA GLU A 193 -14.61 -30.92 -38.85
C GLU A 193 -13.26 -30.15 -38.89
N GLU A 194 -12.59 -29.88 -37.77
CA GLU A 194 -11.28 -29.18 -37.79
C GLU A 194 -10.08 -30.06 -37.35
N GLY A 195 -10.20 -31.39 -37.46
CA GLY A 195 -9.15 -32.34 -37.06
C GLY A 195 -8.41 -33.07 -38.19
N GLU A 196 -8.82 -32.97 -39.45
CA GLU A 196 -8.32 -33.86 -40.52
C GLU A 196 -7.87 -33.14 -41.79
N LYS A 197 -6.96 -32.16 -41.69
CA LYS A 197 -6.08 -31.74 -42.81
C LYS A 197 -4.74 -31.21 -42.32
N ALA A 198 -3.90 -32.11 -41.81
CA ALA A 198 -2.44 -31.92 -41.79
C ALA A 198 -1.76 -33.30 -41.71
N ALA A 199 -1.69 -33.96 -42.86
CA ALA A 199 -0.72 -35.02 -43.17
C ALA A 199 0.15 -34.52 -44.32
#